data_AF-A0A973B8Q9-F1
#
_entry.id   AF-A0A973B8Q9-F1
#
_cell.length_a   1.000
_cell.length_b   1.000
_cell.length_c   1.000
_cell.angle_alpha   90.00
_cell.angle_beta   90.00
_cell.angle_gamma   90.00
#
_symmetry.space_group_name_H-M   'P 1'
#
loop_
_entity.id
_entity.type
_entity.pdbx_description
1 polymer ?
#
loop_
_entity_poly.entity_id
_entity_poly.type
_entity_poly.pdbx_seq_one_letter_code
_entity_poly.pdbx_strand_id
1 'polypeptide(L)' 'MRIADNKKATYNYHIEERFEAGMVLEGWEVKSVREGKVQLTDGYVVIRNGE' A
#
# COMPACT_ATOMS: atom_id res chain seq x y z
N MET A 1 -4.21 3.84 -13.20
CA MET A 1 -3.79 4.95 -12.32
C MET A 1 -2.97 4.34 -11.19
N ARG A 2 -1.72 4.74 -11.03
CA ARG A 2 -0.81 4.21 -10.01
C ARG A 2 -0.90 5.14 -8.80
N ILE A 3 -1.32 4.63 -7.65
CA ILE A 3 -1.64 5.44 -6.48
C ILE A 3 -0.37 5.76 -5.67
N ALA A 4 0.40 4.74 -5.33
CA ALA A 4 1.67 4.89 -4.63
C ALA A 4 2.55 3.66 -4.78
N ASP A 5 3.86 3.88 -4.67
CA ASP A 5 4.85 2.82 -4.74
C ASP A 5 5.90 2.99 -3.66
N ASN A 6 6.16 1.90 -2.95
CA ASN A 6 7.29 1.85 -2.04
C ASN A 6 8.55 1.36 -2.78
N LYS A 7 9.21 2.26 -3.51
CA LYS A 7 10.48 1.96 -4.20
C LYS A 7 11.58 1.51 -3.23
N LYS A 8 11.55 1.97 -1.98
CA LYS A 8 12.51 1.56 -0.95
C LYS A 8 12.32 0.08 -0.59
N ALA A 9 11.08 -0.40 -0.49
CA ALA A 9 10.81 -1.81 -0.18
C ALA A 9 11.42 -2.74 -1.25
N THR A 10 11.25 -2.42 -2.53
CA THR A 10 11.84 -3.19 -3.65
C THR A 10 13.36 -3.11 -3.74
N TYR A 11 13.98 -2.10 -3.13
CA TYR A 11 15.44 -1.93 -3.10
C TYR A 11 16.07 -2.61 -1.88
N ASN A 12 15.43 -2.48 -0.72
CA ASN A 12 15.94 -2.99 0.55
C ASN A 12 15.64 -4.48 0.78
N TYR A 13 14.58 -5.01 0.16
CA TYR A 13 14.10 -6.36 0.40
C TYR A 13 13.91 -7.13 -0.91
N HIS A 14 14.12 -8.44 -0.85
CA HIS A 14 13.72 -9.35 -1.91
C HIS A 14 12.24 -9.72 -1.72
N ILE A 15 11.43 -9.54 -2.76
CA ILE A 15 10.00 -9.87 -2.73
C ILE A 15 9.84 -11.27 -3.30
N GLU A 16 9.51 -12.24 -2.45
CA GLU A 16 9.27 -13.63 -2.86
C GLU A 16 7.89 -13.78 -3.51
N GLU A 17 6.84 -13.29 -2.84
CA GLU A 17 5.45 -13.38 -3.29
C GLU A 17 4.74 -12.02 -3.20
N ARG A 18 3.73 -11.83 -4.05
CA ARG A 18 2.90 -10.61 -4.08
C ARG A 18 1.44 -11.00 -3.86
N PHE A 19 0.82 -10.34 -2.90
CA PHE A 19 -0.60 -10.46 -2.61
C PHE A 19 -1.33 -9.21 -3.07
N GLU A 20 -2.54 -9.38 -3.62
CA GLU A 20 -3.45 -8.29 -3.94
C GLU A 20 -4.62 -8.31 -2.96
N ALA A 21 -4.89 -7.18 -2.32
CA ALA A 21 -5.97 -7.01 -1.36
C ALA A 21 -6.73 -5.71 -1.66
N GLY A 22 -8.05 -5.76 -1.50
CA GLY A 22 -8.89 -4.57 -1.54
C GLY A 22 -8.83 -3.82 -0.21
N MET A 23 -8.87 -2.49 -0.26
CA MET A 23 -8.97 -1.65 0.92
C MET A 23 -10.20 -0.74 0.79
N VAL A 24 -11.04 -0.75 1.82
CA VAL A 24 -12.18 0.18 1.91
C VAL A 24 -11.69 1.45 2.59
N LEU A 25 -11.79 2.56 1.88
CA LEU A 25 -11.36 3.88 2.34
C LEU A 25 -12.57 4.80 2.48
N GLU A 26 -12.49 5.71 3.44
CA GLU A 26 -13.46 6.78 3.60
C GLU A 26 -13.29 7.84 2.50
N GLY A 27 -14.36 8.58 2.18
CA GLY A 27 -14.38 9.46 1.01
C GLY A 27 -13.26 10.52 0.99
N TRP A 28 -12.84 11.01 2.16
CA TRP A 28 -11.73 11.96 2.28
C TRP A 28 -10.35 11.31 2.07
N GLU A 29 -10.18 10.04 2.45
CA GLU A 29 -8.96 9.28 2.21
C GLU A 29 -8.78 9.02 0.71
N VAL A 30 -9.84 8.65 0.02
CA VAL A 30 -9.85 8.48 -1.44
C VAL A 30 -9.38 9.76 -2.14
N LYS A 31 -9.79 10.93 -1.64
CA LYS A 31 -9.35 12.22 -2.18
C LYS A 31 -7.85 12.43 -1.99
N SER A 32 -7.34 12.27 -0.77
CA SER A 32 -5.91 12.44 -0.46
C SER A 32 -5.02 11.47 -1.25
N VAL A 33 -5.47 10.22 -1.37
CA VAL A 33 -4.77 9.16 -2.09
C VAL A 33 -4.71 9.43 -3.60
N ARG A 34 -5.79 9.95 -4.20
CA ARG A 34 -5.82 10.40 -5.61
C ARG A 34 -4.93 11.62 -5.86
N GLU A 35 -4.75 12.48 -4.87
CA GLU A 35 -3.81 13.61 -4.91
C GLU A 35 -2.34 13.18 -4.72
N GLY A 36 -2.06 11.88 -4.55
CA GLY A 36 -0.71 11.35 -4.34
C GLY A 36 -0.15 11.64 -2.95
N LYS A 37 -0.99 12.08 -2.00
CA LYS A 37 -0.60 12.38 -0.62
C LYS A 37 -0.67 11.13 0.26
N VAL A 38 0.00 10.06 -0.17
CA VAL A 38 0.09 8.82 0.61
C VAL A 38 1.55 8.38 0.72
N GLN A 39 1.95 7.98 1.92
CA GLN A 39 3.30 7.51 2.20
C GLN A 39 3.24 6.10 2.79
N LEU A 40 3.93 5.17 2.15
CA LEU A 40 4.01 3.76 2.55
C LEU A 40 5.33 3.43 3.28
N THR A 41 6.13 4.45 3.60
CA THR A 41 7.39 4.29 4.34
C THR A 41 7.09 3.74 5.73
N ASP A 42 7.82 2.71 6.17
CA ASP A 42 7.73 2.07 7.49
C ASP A 42 6.37 1.43 7.83
N GLY A 43 5.50 1.25 6.83
CA GLY A 43 4.26 0.48 6.95
C GLY A 43 4.52 -1.03 6.88
N TYR A 44 3.76 -1.80 7.65
CA TYR A 44 3.74 -3.26 7.57
C TYR A 44 2.30 -3.74 7.38
N VAL A 45 2.14 -4.90 6.72
CA VAL A 45 0.86 -5.56 6.50
C VAL A 45 0.88 -6.87 7.28
N VAL A 46 -0.23 -7.20 7.93
CA VAL A 46 -0.40 -8.48 8.64
C VAL A 46 -1.65 -9.15 8.08
N ILE A 47 -1.48 -10.37 7.60
CA ILE A 47 -2.60 -11.20 7.17
C ILE A 47 -3.30 -11.75 8.43
N ARG A 48 -4.58 -11.44 8.61
CA ARG A 48 -5.42 -11.93 9.71
C ARG A 48 -6.63 -12.64 9.13
N ASN A 49 -6.84 -13.89 9.54
CA ASN A 49 -7.97 -14.72 9.09
C ASN A 49 -8.05 -14.92 7.56
N GLY A 50 -6.93 -14.77 6.85
CA GLY A 50 -6.90 -14.86 5.37
C GLY A 50 -7.16 -13.53 4.65
N GLU A 51 -7.21 -12.41 5.38
CA GLU A 51 -7.37 -11.05 4.86
C GLU A 51 -6.21 -10.14 5.27
#